data_AF-A0A3M2Z3R6-F1
#
_entry.id   AF-A0A3M2Z3R6-F1
#
_cell.length_a   1.000
_cell.length_b   1.000
_cell.length_c   1.000
_cell.angle_alpha   90.00
_cell.angle_beta   90.00
_cell.angle_gamma   90.00
#
_symmetry.space_group_name_H-M   'P 1'
#
loop_
_entity.id
_entity.type
_entity.pdbx_description
1 polymer ?
#
loop_
_entity_poly.entity_id
_entity_poly.type
_entity_poly.pdbx_seq_one_letter_code
_entity_poly.pdbx_strand_id
1 'polypeptide(L)' 'QHFWDALKAETAFDPARSLFIDDTLPILRSARHFGVAHLLAVSQPNSQKGPKDTEEFAAVGDYRELIKGL' A
#
# COMPACT_ATOMS: atom_id res chain seq x y z
N GLN A 1 10.55 -8.24 10.66
CA GLN A 1 10.90 -6.87 10.23
C GLN A 1 11.83 -6.82 9.00
N HIS A 2 12.67 -7.83 8.74
CA HIS A 2 13.75 -7.81 7.72
C HIS A 2 13.43 -7.32 6.30
N PHE A 3 12.19 -7.48 5.81
CA PHE A 3 11.81 -7.04 4.46
C PHE A 3 11.99 -5.53 4.25
N TRP A 4 11.44 -4.72 5.16
CA TRP A 4 11.46 -3.27 5.00
C TRP A 4 12.86 -2.66 5.19
N ASP A 5 13.65 -3.25 6.08
CA ASP A 5 15.04 -2.86 6.28
C ASP A 5 15.88 -3.14 5.02
N ALA A 6 15.70 -4.31 4.40
CA ALA A 6 16.35 -4.66 3.15
C ALA A 6 15.89 -3.76 1.99
N LEU A 7 14.58 -3.54 1.86
CA LEU A 7 14.03 -2.66 0.83
C LEU A 7 14.58 -1.24 0.94
N LYS A 8 14.65 -0.69 2.16
CA LYS A 8 15.21 0.63 2.41
C LYS A 8 16.71 0.68 2.11
N ALA A 9 17.46 -0.37 2.41
CA ALA A 9 18.88 -0.44 2.09
C ALA A 9 19.14 -0.48 0.57
N GLU A 10 18.28 -1.15 -0.20
CA GLU A 10 18.45 -1.32 -1.65
C GLU A 10 17.96 -0.09 -2.44
N THR A 11 16.81 0.49 -2.06
CA THR A 11 16.18 1.59 -2.82
C THR A 11 16.40 2.97 -2.21
N ALA A 12 16.92 3.05 -0.98
CA ALA A 12 17.17 4.29 -0.24
C ALA A 12 15.94 5.23 -0.16
N PHE A 13 14.73 4.67 -0.12
CA PHE A 13 13.50 5.46 -0.03
C PHE A 13 13.31 6.10 1.36
N ASP A 14 12.59 7.21 1.41
CA ASP A 14 12.16 7.87 2.64
C ASP A 14 10.74 7.39 3.02
N PRO A 15 10.55 6.60 4.09
CA PRO A 15 9.24 6.13 4.50
C PRO A 15 8.23 7.26 4.76
N ALA A 16 8.70 8.40 5.29
CA ALA A 16 7.84 9.54 5.63
C ALA A 16 7.28 10.25 4.39
N ARG A 17 7.86 10.02 3.21
CA ARG A 17 7.46 10.64 1.94
C ARG A 17 7.04 9.63 0.89
N SER A 18 6.79 8.39 1.28
CA SER A 18 6.49 7.29 0.37
C SER A 18 5.04 6.84 0.47
N LEU A 19 4.51 6.43 -0.70
CA LEU A 19 3.22 5.75 -0.82
C LEU A 19 3.47 4.27 -1.06
N PHE A 20 2.92 3.44 -0.19
CA PHE A 20 2.90 1.99 -0.36
C PHE A 20 1.46 1.52 -0.63
N ILE A 21 1.32 0.67 -1.64
CA ILE A 21 0.03 0.22 -2.16
C ILE A 21 0.04 -1.30 -2.24
N ASP A 22 -0.97 -1.94 -1.65
CA ASP A 22 -1.07 -3.41 -1.57
C ASP A 22 -2.55 -3.83 -1.38
N ASP A 23 -2.92 -5.07 -1.73
CA ASP A 23 -4.27 -5.61 -1.60
C ASP A 23 -4.48 -6.44 -0.32
N THR A 24 -3.44 -6.53 0.51
CA THR A 24 -3.36 -7.37 1.71
C THR A 24 -3.16 -6.52 2.97
N LEU A 25 -4.22 -6.43 3.78
CA LEU A 25 -4.23 -5.62 5.02
C LEU A 25 -3.05 -5.91 5.98
N PRO A 26 -2.63 -7.17 6.22
CA PRO A 26 -1.43 -7.47 7.01
C PRO A 26 -0.15 -6.78 6.52
N ILE A 27 0.03 -6.62 5.20
CA ILE A 27 1.21 -6.00 4.62
C ILE A 27 1.14 -4.48 4.78
N LEU A 28 -0.04 -3.87 4.57
CA LEU A 28 -0.26 -2.44 4.85
C LEU A 28 -0.01 -2.10 6.33
N ARG A 29 -0.48 -2.95 7.25
CA ARG A 29 -0.18 -2.81 8.68
C ARG A 29 1.32 -2.90 8.94
N SER A 30 2.04 -3.82 8.29
CA SER A 30 3.50 -3.93 8.40
C SER A 30 4.21 -2.66 7.91
N ALA A 31 3.77 -2.10 6.78
CA ALA A 31 4.27 -0.83 6.24
C ALA A 31 4.04 0.34 7.21
N ARG A 32 2.86 0.40 7.84
CA ARG A 32 2.52 1.39 8.88
C ARG A 32 3.48 1.30 10.06
N HIS A 33 3.73 0.09 10.57
CA HIS A 33 4.65 -0.13 11.68
C HIS A 33 6.10 0.23 11.31
N PHE A 34 6.49 0.07 10.04
CA PHE A 34 7.79 0.50 9.55
C PHE A 34 7.94 2.03 9.44
N GLY A 35 6.82 2.76 9.36
CA GLY A 35 6.80 4.23 9.30
C GLY A 35 6.53 4.79 7.90
N VAL A 36 5.95 4.00 6.99
CA VAL A 36 5.48 4.53 5.70
C VAL A 36 4.29 5.46 5.94
N ALA A 37 4.39 6.70 5.48
CA ALA A 37 3.39 7.75 5.77
C ALA A 37 2.09 7.58 4.99
N HIS A 38 2.16 7.11 3.74
CA HIS A 38 0.98 6.98 2.88
C HIS A 38 0.75 5.51 2.55
N LEU A 39 -0.44 5.02 2.89
CA LEU A 39 -0.85 3.63 2.72
C LEU A 39 -2.17 3.58 1.98
N LEU A 40 -2.23 2.73 0.96
CA LEU A 40 -3.41 2.61 0.13
C LEU A 40 -3.74 1.14 -0.11
N ALA A 41 -4.96 0.75 0.25
CA ALA A 41 -5.47 -0.56 -0.07
C ALA A 41 -6.03 -0.59 -1.49
N VAL A 42 -5.86 -1.70 -2.20
CA VAL A 42 -6.57 -1.92 -3.47
C VAL A 42 -7.66 -2.94 -3.29
N SER A 43 -8.90 -2.51 -3.52
CA SER A 43 -10.09 -3.32 -3.26
C SER A 43 -10.32 -4.40 -4.33
N GLN A 44 -9.68 -4.31 -5.51
CA GLN A 44 -9.88 -5.25 -6.62
C GLN A 44 -8.58 -5.90 -7.11
N PRO A 45 -8.30 -7.16 -6.72
CA PRO A 45 -7.23 -7.95 -7.34
C PRO A 45 -7.69 -8.69 -8.60
N ASN A 46 -8.96 -9.09 -8.68
CA ASN A 46 -9.54 -9.78 -9.84
C ASN A 46 -11.06 -9.89 -9.67
N SER A 47 -11.77 -9.85 -10.79
CA SER A 47 -13.21 -9.63 -11.00
C SER A 47 -14.19 -10.69 -10.44
N GLN A 48 -13.96 -11.32 -9.27
CA GLN A 48 -14.90 -12.35 -8.76
C GLN A 48 -15.23 -12.29 -7.26
N LYS A 49 -14.56 -11.47 -6.46
CA LYS A 49 -14.96 -11.25 -5.06
C LYS A 49 -15.35 -9.79 -4.92
N GLY A 50 -16.56 -9.56 -4.39
CA GLY A 50 -17.10 -8.22 -4.16
C GLY A 50 -16.15 -7.35 -3.34
N PRO A 51 -16.39 -6.02 -3.31
CA PRO A 51 -15.50 -5.05 -2.69
C PRO A 51 -15.09 -5.53 -1.29
N LYS A 52 -13.78 -5.74 -1.09
CA LYS A 52 -13.24 -6.05 0.23
C LYS A 52 -13.43 -4.82 1.11
N ASP A 53 -13.90 -5.05 2.33
CA ASP A 53 -13.89 -4.05 3.38
C ASP A 53 -12.44 -3.65 3.62
N THR A 54 -12.13 -2.37 3.43
CA THR A 54 -10.76 -1.85 3.48
C THR A 54 -10.38 -1.36 4.87
N GLU A 55 -11.29 -1.56 5.82
CA GLU A 55 -11.16 -1.27 7.25
C GLU A 55 -10.62 0.15 7.48
N GLU A 56 -9.35 0.26 7.89
CA GLU A 56 -8.70 1.50 8.35
C GLU A 56 -7.88 2.21 7.26
N PHE A 57 -7.78 1.64 6.05
CA PHE A 57 -6.96 2.20 4.98
C PHE A 57 -7.81 2.86 3.90
N ALA A 58 -7.35 4.03 3.42
CA ALA A 58 -7.90 4.59 2.20
C ALA A 58 -7.76 3.57 1.07
N ALA A 59 -8.83 3.35 0.32
CA ALA A 59 -8.86 2.35 -0.73
C ALA A 59 -9.13 2.98 -2.08
N VAL A 60 -8.35 2.57 -3.08
CA VAL A 60 -8.68 2.83 -4.48
C VAL A 60 -9.23 1.56 -5.11
N GLY A 61 -10.19 1.74 -6.01
CA GLY A 61 -10.69 0.64 -6.82
C GLY A 61 -9.63 0.11 -7.78
N ASP A 62 -8.78 1.00 -8.31
CA ASP A 62 -7.77 0.67 -9.31
C ASP A 62 -6.57 1.64 -9.24
N TYR A 63 -5.35 1.11 -9.36
CA TYR A 63 -4.12 1.90 -9.40
C TYR A 63 -4.12 2.95 -10.52
N ARG A 64 -4.81 2.69 -11.64
CA ARG A 64 -4.95 3.62 -12.78
C ARG A 64 -5.61 4.93 -12.37
N GLU A 65 -6.42 4.95 -11.32
CA GLU A 65 -7.00 6.20 -10.81
C GLU A 65 -5.94 7.15 -10.25
N LEU A 66 -4.83 6.62 -9.74
CA LEU A 66 -3.72 7.42 -9.22
C LEU A 66 -2.93 8.12 -10.34
N ILE A 67 -2.95 7.55 -11.55
CA ILE A 67 -2.16 8.04 -12.69
C ILE A 67 -2.96 9.03 -13.54
N LYS A 68 -4.29 9.14 -13.35
CA LYS A 68 -5.15 10.05 -14.12
C LYS A 68 -4.82 11.54 -13.96
N GLY A 69 -4.01 11.92 -12.97
CA GLY A 69 -3.58 13.30 -12.71
C GLY A 69 -2.07 13.55 -12.84
N LEU A 70 -1.31 12.57 -13.33
CA LEU A 70 0.11 12.69 -13.67
C LEU A 70 0.28 12.95 -15.16
#